data_AF-A0A8T3YCC7-F1
#
_entry.id   AF-A0A8T3YCC7-F1
#
_cell.length_a   1.000
_cell.length_b   1.000
_cell.length_c   1.000
_cell.angle_alpha   90.00
_cell.angle_beta   90.00
_cell.angle_gamma   90.00
#
_symmetry.space_group_name_H-M   'P 1'
#
loop_
_entity.id
_entity.type
_entity.pdbx_description
1 polymer ?
#
loop_
_entity_poly.entity_id
_entity_poly.type
_entity_poly.pdbx_seq_one_letter_code
_entity_poly.pdbx_strand_id
1 'polypeptide(L)'
;MRVRDLKNQLNLMIPEFKVNDQMTAVAHWLNKIHMSPKGEYITSSEKEIKTLEKLKGLKLVDFEGSGEIKVKLSETGKKLHTDFQAHGYFNK
;
A
#
# COMPACT_ATOMS: atom_id res chain seq x y z
N MET A 1 -11.59 2.06 2.43
CA MET A 1 -10.89 3.31 2.76
C MET A 1 -10.71 4.10 1.47
N ARG A 2 -10.93 5.42 1.49
CA ARG A 2 -10.69 6.31 0.33
C ARG A 2 -9.34 7.03 0.46
N VAL A 3 -8.85 7.62 -0.63
CA VAL A 3 -7.63 8.42 -0.71
C VAL A 3 -7.64 9.55 0.33
N ARG A 4 -8.80 10.21 0.52
CA ARG A 4 -8.98 11.24 1.55
C ARG A 4 -8.80 10.68 2.97
N ASP A 5 -9.33 9.49 3.25
CA ASP A 5 -9.25 8.86 4.56
C ASP A 5 -7.79 8.50 4.90
N LEU A 6 -7.08 7.91 3.94
CA LEU A 6 -5.65 7.60 4.09
C LEU A 6 -4.84 8.88 4.32
N LYS A 7 -5.09 9.93 3.53
CA LYS A 7 -4.39 11.22 3.68
C LYS A 7 -4.63 11.81 5.08
N ASN A 8 -5.86 11.75 5.58
CA ASN A 8 -6.19 12.20 6.93
C ASN A 8 -5.46 11.37 8.00
N GLN A 9 -5.41 10.04 7.87
CA GLN A 9 -4.67 9.19 8.79
C GLN A 9 -3.18 9.48 8.78
N LEU A 10 -2.57 9.68 7.60
CA LEU A 10 -1.16 10.00 7.48
C LEU A 10 -0.84 11.37 8.10
N ASN A 11 -1.69 12.38 7.89
CA ASN A 11 -1.54 13.70 8.54
C ASN A 11 -1.53 13.63 10.08
N LEU A 12 -2.16 12.61 10.69
CA LEU A 12 -2.12 12.40 12.15
C LEU A 12 -0.83 11.70 12.62
N MET A 13 -0.12 11.01 11.73
CA MET A 13 1.04 10.18 12.08
C MET A 13 2.38 10.80 11.66
N ILE A 14 2.38 11.61 10.60
CA ILE A 14 3.58 12.20 10.03
C ILE A 14 3.34 13.66 9.63
N PRO A 15 4.39 14.49 9.55
CA PRO A 15 4.26 15.86 9.07
C PRO A 15 3.67 15.93 7.65
N GLU A 16 2.87 16.95 7.38
CA GLU A 16 2.16 17.14 6.10
C GLU A 16 3.08 17.05 4.88
N PHE A 17 4.29 17.61 4.97
CA PHE A 17 5.27 17.57 3.87
C PHE A 17 5.71 16.14 3.48
N LYS A 18 5.59 15.17 4.39
CA LYS A 18 5.89 13.74 4.12
C LYS A 18 4.65 12.95 3.69
N VAL A 19 3.45 13.52 3.82
CA VAL A 19 2.20 12.80 3.52
C VAL A 19 2.09 12.51 2.03
N ASN A 20 2.44 13.46 1.16
CA ASN A 20 2.37 13.24 -0.28
C ASN A 20 3.34 12.14 -0.73
N ASP A 21 4.57 12.11 -0.18
CA ASP A 21 5.54 11.06 -0.47
C ASP A 21 5.02 9.68 -0.05
N GLN A 22 4.38 9.60 1.12
CA GLN A 22 3.77 8.34 1.55
C GLN A 22 2.55 7.96 0.74
N MET A 23 1.71 8.90 0.31
CA MET A 23 0.59 8.60 -0.58
C MET A 23 1.10 8.00 -1.90
N THR A 24 2.17 8.55 -2.48
CA THR A 24 2.81 8.02 -3.69
C THR A 24 3.40 6.64 -3.44
N ALA A 25 4.09 6.44 -2.32
CA ALA A 25 4.65 5.14 -1.97
C ALA A 25 3.58 4.08 -1.78
N VAL A 26 2.48 4.40 -1.07
CA VAL A 26 1.33 3.49 -0.90
C VAL A 26 0.72 3.15 -2.24
N ALA A 27 0.45 4.15 -3.09
CA ALA A 27 -0.09 3.92 -4.43
C ALA A 27 0.82 2.97 -5.23
N HIS A 28 2.12 3.25 -5.28
CA HIS A 28 3.10 2.41 -5.98
C HIS A 28 3.06 0.95 -5.50
N TRP A 29 3.05 0.72 -4.19
CA TRP A 29 2.99 -0.63 -3.63
C TRP A 29 1.68 -1.35 -3.90
N LEU A 30 0.53 -0.66 -3.76
CA LEU A 30 -0.76 -1.26 -4.08
C LEU A 30 -0.82 -1.68 -5.55
N ASN A 31 -0.29 -0.84 -6.45
CA ASN A 31 -0.24 -1.17 -7.86
C ASN A 31 0.71 -2.34 -8.15
N LYS A 32 1.90 -2.36 -7.54
CA LYS A 32 2.87 -3.46 -7.68
C LYS A 32 2.27 -4.81 -7.25
N ILE A 33 1.54 -4.83 -6.13
CA ILE A 33 0.87 -6.05 -5.64
C ILE A 33 -0.28 -6.43 -6.59
N HIS A 34 -1.09 -5.46 -7.03
CA HIS A 34 -2.20 -5.70 -7.96
C HIS A 34 -1.74 -6.29 -9.30
N MET A 35 -0.64 -5.78 -9.86
CA MET A 35 -0.09 -6.24 -11.14
C MET A 35 0.70 -7.56 -11.03
N SER A 36 0.86 -8.11 -9.83
CA SER A 36 1.56 -9.38 -9.66
C SER A 36 0.74 -10.54 -10.26
N PRO A 37 1.37 -11.55 -10.89
CA PRO A 37 0.66 -12.57 -11.71
C PRO A 37 -0.44 -13.36 -10.99
N LYS A 38 -0.40 -13.41 -9.65
CA LYS A 38 -1.40 -14.10 -8.81
C LYS A 38 -2.19 -13.15 -7.91
N GLY A 39 -2.01 -11.84 -8.04
CA GLY A 39 -2.48 -10.85 -7.07
C GLY A 39 -1.75 -10.94 -5.71
N GLU A 40 -0.60 -11.63 -5.70
CA GLU A 40 0.25 -11.83 -4.53
C GLU A 40 1.66 -11.38 -4.89
N TYR A 41 2.21 -10.46 -4.09
CA TYR A 41 3.61 -10.03 -4.20
C TYR A 41 4.45 -10.85 -3.23
N ILE A 42 5.52 -11.49 -3.72
CA ILE A 42 6.41 -12.31 -2.91
C ILE A 42 7.74 -11.58 -2.77
N THR A 43 8.20 -11.41 -1.54
CA THR A 43 9.51 -10.82 -1.27
C THR A 43 10.17 -11.43 -0.04
N SER A 44 11.50 -11.49 -0.09
CA SER A 44 12.40 -11.82 1.02
C SER A 44 13.27 -10.62 1.42
N SER A 45 13.10 -9.46 0.78
CA SER A 45 13.89 -8.26 1.07
C SER A 45 13.42 -7.58 2.35
N GLU A 46 14.27 -7.50 3.37
CA GLU A 46 13.95 -6.82 4.64
C GLU A 46 13.46 -5.38 4.45
N LYS A 47 14.03 -4.64 3.49
CA LYS A 47 13.64 -3.26 3.21
C LYS A 47 12.21 -3.18 2.67
N GLU A 48 11.85 -4.10 1.78
CA GLU A 48 10.49 -4.19 1.26
C GLU A 48 9.53 -4.65 2.35
N ILE A 49 9.90 -5.66 3.13
CA ILE A 49 9.13 -6.17 4.27
C ILE A 49 8.78 -5.04 5.24
N LYS A 50 9.75 -4.23 5.68
CA LYS A 50 9.49 -3.06 6.55
C LYS A 50 8.51 -2.06 5.95
N THR A 51 8.48 -1.91 4.63
CA THR A 51 7.54 -1.02 3.96
C THR A 51 6.15 -1.64 3.90
N LEU A 52 6.08 -2.93 3.57
CA LEU A 52 4.86 -3.70 3.52
C LEU A 52 4.22 -3.84 4.91
N GLU A 53 5.01 -3.89 5.99
CA GLU A 53 4.52 -3.92 7.37
C GLU A 53 3.78 -2.62 7.74
N LYS A 54 4.25 -1.47 7.23
CA LYS A 54 3.54 -0.19 7.38
C LYS A 54 2.19 -0.24 6.66
N LEU A 55 2.13 -0.81 5.46
CA LEU A 55 0.88 -1.02 4.72
C LEU A 55 -0.07 -1.97 5.47
N LYS A 56 0.46 -3.00 6.13
CA LYS A 56 -0.30 -3.91 6.98
C LYS A 56 -0.87 -3.19 8.20
N GLY A 57 -0.09 -2.31 8.85
CA GLY A 57 -0.56 -1.45 9.94
C GLY A 57 -1.73 -0.53 9.53
N LEU A 58 -1.75 -0.11 8.27
CA LEU A 58 -2.86 0.64 7.66
C LEU A 58 -4.02 -0.25 7.17
N LYS A 59 -3.98 -1.56 7.44
CA LYS A 59 -4.97 -2.56 7.01
C LYS A 59 -5.19 -2.57 5.50
N LEU A 60 -4.13 -2.31 4.73
CA LEU A 60 -4.17 -2.30 3.27
C LEU A 60 -3.79 -3.65 2.67
N VAL A 61 -2.90 -4.37 3.34
CA VAL A 61 -2.36 -5.64 2.84
C VAL A 61 -2.35 -6.70 3.93
N ASP A 62 -2.44 -7.94 3.50
CA ASP A 62 -2.35 -9.14 4.34
C ASP A 62 -1.03 -9.85 4.07
N PHE A 63 -0.45 -10.43 5.13
CA PHE A 63 0.84 -11.13 5.10
C PHE A 63 0.63 -12.61 5.34
N GLU A 64 1.22 -13.44 4.49
CA GLU A 64 1.27 -14.89 4.64
C GLU A 64 2.72 -15.38 4.49
N GLY A 65 3.21 -16.16 5.46
CA GLY A 65 4.53 -16.81 5.41
C GLY A 65 5.48 -16.44 6.55
N SER A 66 6.46 -17.32 6.81
CA SER A 66 7.49 -17.17 7.87
C SER A 66 8.93 -17.07 7.33
N GLY A 67 9.14 -17.02 6.00
CA GLY A 67 10.45 -16.87 5.38
C GLY A 67 10.37 -15.97 4.14
N GLU A 68 9.73 -16.44 3.09
CA GLU A 68 9.22 -15.56 2.02
C GLU A 68 7.87 -15.00 2.44
N ILE A 69 7.74 -13.68 2.47
CA ILE A 69 6.47 -13.04 2.78
C ILE A 69 5.69 -12.88 1.49
N LYS A 70 4.52 -13.52 1.45
CA LYS A 70 3.51 -13.29 0.43
C LYS A 70 2.60 -12.18 0.93
N VAL A 71 2.46 -11.14 0.13
CA VAL A 71 1.63 -9.98 0.41
C VAL A 71 0.49 -9.94 -0.57
N LYS A 72 -0.74 -9.85 -0.05
CA LYS A 72 -1.95 -9.70 -0.86
C LYS A 72 -2.66 -8.42 -0.51
N LEU A 73 -3.39 -7.86 -1.47
CA LEU A 73 -4.28 -6.75 -1.19
C LEU A 73 -5.49 -7.22 -0.39
N SER A 74 -5.69 -6.60 0.78
CA SER A 74 -6.94 -6.75 1.53
C SER A 74 -8.11 -6.12 0.75
N GLU A 75 -9.35 -6.37 1.16
CA GLU A 75 -10.52 -5.67 0.59
C GLU A 75 -10.40 -4.14 0.68
N THR A 76 -9.83 -3.64 1.78
CA THR A 76 -9.60 -2.21 1.98
C THR A 76 -8.54 -1.69 1.00
N GLY A 77 -7.47 -2.44 0.80
CA GLY A 77 -6.40 -2.11 -0.16
C GLY A 77 -6.87 -2.12 -1.60
N LYS A 78 -7.74 -3.09 -1.99
CA LYS A 78 -8.36 -3.13 -3.32
C LYS A 78 -9.25 -1.91 -3.57
N LYS A 79 -10.13 -1.56 -2.61
CA LYS A 79 -10.97 -0.36 -2.70
C LYS A 79 -10.14 0.91 -2.83
N LEU A 80 -9.03 1.00 -2.07
CA LEU A 80 -8.15 2.15 -2.13
C LEU A 80 -7.36 2.21 -3.45
N HIS A 81 -6.92 1.08 -4.00
CA HIS A 81 -6.26 1.01 -5.31
C HIS A 81 -7.17 1.54 -6.42
N THR A 82 -8.45 1.13 -6.44
CA THR A 82 -9.44 1.66 -7.38
C THR A 82 -9.62 3.17 -7.21
N ASP A 83 -9.67 3.66 -5.97
CA ASP A 83 -9.81 5.10 -5.70
C ASP A 83 -8.55 5.89 -6.11
N PHE A 84 -7.35 5.33 -5.93
CA PHE A 84 -6.11 5.89 -6.46
C PHE A 84 -6.11 5.99 -7.99
N GLN A 85 -6.65 4.99 -8.67
CA GLN A 85 -6.81 5.01 -10.12
C GLN A 85 -7.76 6.12 -10.58
N ALA A 86 -8.89 6.28 -9.90
CA ALA A 86 -9.84 7.36 -10.16
C ALA A 86 -9.23 8.76 -9.95
N HIS A 87 -8.29 8.90 -9.02
CA HIS A 87 -7.58 10.16 -8.74
C HIS A 87 -6.28 10.33 -9.54
N GLY A 88 -5.96 9.42 -10.47
CA GLY A 88 -4.81 9.55 -11.37
C GLY A 88 -3.44 9.37 -10.71
N TYR A 89 -3.35 8.71 -9.56
CA TYR A 89 -2.07 8.48 -8.86
C TYR A 89 -1.10 7.54 -9.60
N PHE A 90 -1.58 6.82 -10.61
CA PHE A 90 -0.76 5.92 -11.44
C PHE A 90 -0.33 6.53 -12.77
N ASN A 91 -0.80 7.75 -13.10
CA ASN A 91 -0.56 8.43 -14.38
C ASN A 91 0.42 9.60 -14.25
N LYS A 92 1.20 9.66 -13.16
CA LYS A 92 2.19 10.72 -12.90
C LYS A 92 3.61 10.22 -13.16
#